data_AF-A0A831M0P7-F1
#
_entry.id   AF-A0A831M0P7-F1
#
_cell.length_a   1.000
_cell.length_b   1.000
_cell.length_c   1.000
_cell.angle_alpha   90.00
_cell.angle_beta   90.00
_cell.angle_gamma   90.00
#
_symmetry.space_group_name_H-M   'P 1'
#
loop_
_entity.id
_entity.type
_entity.pdbx_description
1 polymer ?
#
loop_
_entity_poly.entity_id
_entity_poly.type
_entity_poly.pdbx_seq_one_letter_code
_entity_poly.pdbx_strand_id
1 'polypeptide(L)'
;MALTASTIILIASVLLSAALAAWSEARERRRLHLVTKPLTTVLIIAVAALAPAPVPAMYKTFVVTGLLCSLLGDVALMFPAKWFSAGLAAFLAAQAAYILAFRQGPGHGAPLGIFLPFALYGLLMFRLLAPNLGPMKLPVFVYIAAITAMAGFAAGRFVALGGPRPLLAFAGAVLFLVSDSVLAYDRFARKVRG
;
A
#
# COMPACT_ATOMS: atom_id res chain seq x y z
N MET A 1 -3.45 26.95 -2.89
CA MET A 1 -4.70 26.40 -3.47
C MET A 1 -5.50 25.79 -2.32
N ALA A 2 -6.61 26.41 -1.93
CA ALA A 2 -7.44 25.93 -0.82
C ALA A 2 -8.08 24.58 -1.20
N LEU A 3 -8.08 23.62 -0.26
CA LEU A 3 -8.85 22.38 -0.41
C LEU A 3 -10.33 22.74 -0.43
N THR A 4 -11.10 22.18 -1.36
CA THR A 4 -12.56 22.37 -1.35
C THR A 4 -13.17 21.69 -0.13
N ALA A 5 -14.28 22.21 0.38
CA ALA A 5 -14.98 21.63 1.53
C ALA A 5 -15.28 20.13 1.32
N SER A 6 -15.64 19.73 0.10
CA SER A 6 -15.87 18.34 -0.30
C SER A 6 -14.61 17.47 -0.19
N THR A 7 -13.43 17.97 -0.55
CA THR A 7 -12.17 17.23 -0.37
C THR A 7 -11.80 17.10 1.11
N ILE A 8 -12.04 18.14 1.92
CA ILE A 8 -11.79 18.10 3.37
C ILE A 8 -12.69 17.06 4.03
N ILE A 9 -13.99 17.04 3.69
CA ILE A 9 -14.94 16.06 4.21
C ILE A 9 -14.50 14.65 3.83
N LEU A 10 -14.13 14.41 2.57
CA LEU A 10 -13.65 13.10 2.12
C LEU A 10 -12.39 12.64 2.88
N ILE A 11 -11.41 13.53 3.08
CA ILE A 11 -10.20 13.22 3.85
C ILE A 11 -10.55 12.90 5.32
N ALA A 12 -11.43 13.70 5.93
CA ALA A 12 -11.90 13.44 7.29
C ALA A 12 -12.63 12.09 7.40
N SER A 13 -13.45 11.73 6.41
CA SER A 13 -14.10 10.42 6.34
C SER A 13 -13.11 9.27 6.19
N VAL A 14 -12.05 9.44 5.38
CA VAL A 14 -10.95 8.46 5.28
C VAL A 14 -10.28 8.27 6.64
N LEU A 15 -9.90 9.36 7.32
CA LEU A 15 -9.23 9.30 8.61
C LEU A 15 -10.10 8.65 9.68
N LEU A 16 -11.39 9.00 9.72
CA LEU A 16 -12.35 8.39 10.63
C LEU A 16 -12.53 6.89 10.35
N SER A 17 -12.69 6.50 9.09
CA SER A 17 -12.84 5.09 8.69
C SER A 17 -11.58 4.28 9.01
N ALA A 18 -10.40 4.85 8.75
CA ALA A 18 -9.13 4.22 9.07
C ALA A 18 -8.96 4.01 10.59
N ALA A 19 -9.32 5.02 11.41
CA ALA A 19 -9.30 4.91 12.85
C ALA A 19 -10.28 3.84 13.37
N LEU A 20 -11.48 3.77 12.79
CA LEU A 20 -12.47 2.73 13.10
C LEU A 20 -11.99 1.33 12.70
N ALA A 21 -11.28 1.20 11.57
CA ALA A 21 -10.69 -0.07 11.14
C ALA A 21 -9.56 -0.54 12.06
N ALA A 22 -8.67 0.36 12.46
CA ALA A 22 -7.62 0.06 13.43
C ALA A 22 -8.20 -0.31 14.81
N TRP A 23 -9.21 0.42 15.26
CA TRP A 23 -9.90 0.14 16.52
C TRP A 23 -10.66 -1.19 16.50
N SER A 24 -11.34 -1.51 15.39
CA SER A 24 -12.09 -2.76 15.26
C SER A 24 -11.18 -3.98 15.22
N GLU A 25 -10.00 -3.84 14.61
CA GLU A 25 -8.95 -4.86 14.63
C GLU A 25 -8.37 -5.04 16.04
N ALA A 26 -8.03 -3.95 16.73
CA ALA A 26 -7.52 -3.98 18.10
C ALA A 26 -8.51 -4.58 19.13
N ARG A 27 -9.82 -4.53 18.84
CA ARG A 27 -10.89 -5.10 19.68
C ARG A 27 -11.37 -6.47 19.19
N GLU A 28 -10.69 -7.08 18.21
CA GLU A 28 -11.06 -8.36 17.57
C GLU A 28 -12.51 -8.40 17.04
N ARG A 29 -13.09 -7.25 16.71
CA ARG A 29 -14.47 -7.15 16.23
C ARG A 29 -14.54 -7.47 14.74
N ARG A 30 -14.48 -8.76 14.41
CA ARG A 30 -14.37 -9.26 13.03
C ARG A 30 -15.41 -8.71 12.07
N ARG A 31 -16.69 -8.62 12.46
CA ARG A 31 -17.75 -8.07 11.59
C ARG A 31 -17.55 -6.59 11.25
N LEU A 32 -17.08 -5.79 12.21
CA LEU A 32 -16.80 -4.37 11.99
C LEU A 32 -15.57 -4.18 11.11
N HIS A 33 -14.50 -4.94 11.36
CA HIS A 33 -13.29 -4.91 10.55
C HIS A 33 -13.54 -5.30 9.09
N LEU A 34 -14.42 -6.28 8.84
CA LEU A 34 -14.85 -6.69 7.51
C LEU A 34 -15.53 -5.57 6.70
N VAL A 35 -16.15 -4.60 7.36
CA VAL A 35 -16.84 -3.48 6.70
C VAL A 35 -15.95 -2.25 6.64
N THR A 36 -15.27 -1.91 7.74
CA THR A 36 -14.48 -0.67 7.84
C THR A 36 -13.22 -0.73 6.97
N LYS A 37 -12.59 -1.89 6.82
CA LYS A 37 -11.36 -2.01 6.01
C LYS A 37 -11.62 -1.79 4.52
N PRO A 38 -12.58 -2.46 3.85
CA PRO A 38 -12.90 -2.16 2.45
C PRO A 38 -13.43 -0.73 2.27
N LEU A 39 -14.23 -0.24 3.21
CA LEU A 39 -14.79 1.12 3.15
C LEU A 39 -13.69 2.19 3.19
N THR A 40 -12.64 1.98 3.99
CA THR A 40 -11.47 2.87 4.02
C THR A 40 -10.79 2.94 2.66
N THR A 41 -10.54 1.80 2.03
CA THR A 41 -9.90 1.72 0.71
C THR A 41 -10.79 2.33 -0.38
N VAL A 42 -12.11 2.13 -0.33
CA VAL A 42 -13.08 2.78 -1.24
C VAL A 42 -13.06 4.30 -1.10
N LEU A 43 -13.01 4.83 0.13
CA LEU A 43 -12.92 6.27 0.35
C LEU A 43 -11.60 6.84 -0.17
N ILE A 44 -10.48 6.11 -0.04
CA ILE A 44 -9.20 6.51 -0.63
C ILE A 44 -9.28 6.52 -2.16
N ILE A 45 -9.94 5.54 -2.78
CA ILE A 45 -10.23 5.52 -4.23
C ILE A 45 -11.03 6.76 -4.63
N ALA A 46 -12.07 7.12 -3.87
CA ALA A 46 -12.87 8.30 -4.13
C ALA A 46 -12.05 9.59 -4.07
N VAL A 47 -11.15 9.73 -3.08
CA VAL A 47 -10.22 10.87 -2.99
C VAL A 47 -9.31 10.94 -4.24
N ALA A 48 -8.73 9.82 -4.67
CA ALA A 48 -7.87 9.77 -5.85
C ALA A 48 -8.64 10.06 -7.15
N ALA A 49 -9.87 9.54 -7.27
CA ALA A 49 -10.73 9.70 -8.44
C ALA A 49 -11.33 11.10 -8.55
N LEU A 50 -11.60 11.78 -7.43
CA LEU A 50 -12.24 13.09 -7.39
C LEU A 50 -11.24 14.25 -7.21
N ALA A 51 -9.93 13.97 -7.14
CA ALA A 51 -8.90 14.98 -6.97
C ALA A 51 -9.00 16.08 -8.05
N PRO A 52 -9.30 17.35 -7.68
CA PRO A 52 -9.37 18.46 -8.62
C PRO A 52 -7.97 18.99 -8.96
N ALA A 53 -7.83 19.61 -10.15
CA ALA A 53 -6.61 20.14 -10.77
C ALA A 53 -5.89 19.17 -11.74
N PRO A 54 -4.95 19.63 -12.60
CA PRO A 54 -4.45 18.83 -13.72
C PRO A 54 -3.49 17.76 -13.20
N VAL A 55 -4.04 16.64 -12.76
CA VAL A 55 -3.31 15.40 -12.54
C VAL A 55 -3.18 14.72 -13.90
N PRO A 56 -1.97 14.31 -14.32
CA PRO A 56 -1.80 13.57 -15.56
C PRO A 56 -2.74 12.35 -15.60
N ALA A 57 -3.51 12.18 -16.67
CA ALA A 57 -4.52 11.11 -16.77
C ALA A 57 -3.91 9.73 -16.51
N MET A 58 -2.74 9.45 -17.10
CA MET A 58 -1.98 8.21 -16.87
C MET A 58 -1.65 7.97 -15.40
N TYR A 59 -1.19 8.99 -14.67
CA TYR A 59 -0.88 8.88 -13.24
C TYR A 59 -2.13 8.49 -12.45
N LYS A 60 -3.24 9.19 -12.71
CA LYS A 60 -4.52 8.95 -12.05
C LYS A 60 -5.01 7.53 -12.32
N THR A 61 -4.97 7.07 -13.57
CA THR A 61 -5.36 5.71 -13.95
C THR A 61 -4.56 4.67 -13.18
N PHE A 62 -3.23 4.75 -13.19
CA PHE A 62 -2.39 3.78 -12.50
C PHE A 62 -2.59 3.78 -10.98
N VAL A 63 -2.76 4.95 -10.35
CA VAL A 63 -3.06 5.03 -8.90
C VAL A 63 -4.41 4.40 -8.58
N VAL A 64 -5.46 4.71 -9.35
CA VAL A 64 -6.80 4.16 -9.15
C VAL A 64 -6.82 2.65 -9.39
N THR A 65 -6.17 2.17 -10.47
CA THR A 65 -6.00 0.73 -10.73
C THR A 65 -5.28 0.05 -9.58
N GLY A 66 -4.19 0.65 -9.08
CA GLY A 66 -3.48 0.13 -7.91
C GLY A 66 -4.38 -0.01 -6.69
N LEU A 67 -5.17 1.03 -6.39
CA LEU A 67 -6.08 1.03 -5.25
C LEU A 67 -7.21 0.00 -5.39
N LEU A 68 -7.74 -0.21 -6.60
CA LEU A 68 -8.72 -1.26 -6.87
C LEU A 68 -8.12 -2.65 -6.66
N CYS A 69 -6.88 -2.88 -7.13
CA CYS A 69 -6.16 -4.13 -6.87
C CYS A 69 -5.86 -4.32 -5.37
N SER A 70 -5.49 -3.27 -4.63
CA SER A 70 -5.33 -3.31 -3.18
C SER A 70 -6.63 -3.68 -2.47
N LEU A 71 -7.77 -3.13 -2.89
CA LEU A 71 -9.09 -3.47 -2.36
C LEU A 71 -9.41 -4.96 -2.58
N LEU A 72 -9.15 -5.48 -3.79
CA LEU A 72 -9.33 -6.91 -4.07
C LEU A 72 -8.43 -7.77 -3.19
N GLY A 73 -7.18 -7.35 -2.96
CA GLY A 73 -6.25 -7.98 -2.05
C GLY A 73 -6.76 -8.04 -0.61
N ASP A 74 -7.23 -6.90 -0.09
CA ASP A 74 -7.81 -6.79 1.26
C ASP A 74 -9.01 -7.71 1.43
N VAL A 75 -9.91 -7.73 0.45
CA VAL A 75 -11.10 -8.59 0.45
C VAL A 75 -10.68 -10.06 0.40
N ALA A 76 -9.73 -10.44 -0.46
CA ALA A 76 -9.25 -11.82 -0.57
C ALA A 76 -8.61 -12.32 0.75
N LEU A 77 -7.88 -11.47 1.46
CA LEU A 77 -7.26 -11.81 2.74
C LEU A 77 -8.27 -12.01 3.89
N MET A 78 -9.48 -11.44 3.79
CA MET A 78 -10.53 -11.61 4.80
C MET A 78 -11.15 -13.01 4.78
N PHE A 79 -11.03 -13.72 3.67
CA PHE A 79 -11.55 -15.06 3.45
C PHE A 79 -10.56 -16.15 3.92
N PRO A 80 -10.93 -17.45 3.90
CA PRO A 80 -10.09 -18.53 4.40
C PRO A 80 -8.71 -18.57 3.75
N ALA A 81 -7.74 -19.19 4.44
CA ALA A 81 -6.32 -19.21 4.09
C ALA A 81 -5.99 -19.58 2.63
N LYS A 82 -6.87 -20.32 1.93
CA LYS A 82 -6.77 -20.65 0.51
C LYS A 82 -6.71 -19.43 -0.42
N TRP A 83 -7.27 -18.30 0.00
CA TRP A 83 -7.29 -17.05 -0.77
C TRP A 83 -6.05 -16.18 -0.55
N PHE A 84 -5.15 -16.57 0.35
CA PHE A 84 -3.95 -15.78 0.66
C PHE A 84 -3.09 -15.51 -0.58
N SER A 85 -2.85 -16.55 -1.40
CA SER A 85 -2.06 -16.41 -2.63
C SER A 85 -2.72 -15.49 -3.64
N ALA A 86 -4.06 -15.52 -3.73
CA ALA A 86 -4.82 -14.62 -4.60
C ALA A 86 -4.74 -13.17 -4.11
N GLY A 87 -4.84 -12.95 -2.79
CA GLY A 87 -4.63 -11.64 -2.18
C GLY A 87 -3.22 -11.10 -2.42
N LEU A 88 -2.20 -11.95 -2.22
CA LEU A 88 -0.80 -11.60 -2.50
C LEU A 88 -0.58 -11.20 -3.96
N ALA A 89 -1.17 -11.94 -4.91
CA ALA A 89 -1.11 -11.62 -6.33
C ALA A 89 -1.82 -10.30 -6.67
N ALA A 90 -2.98 -10.03 -6.05
CA ALA A 90 -3.70 -8.77 -6.23
C ALA A 90 -2.88 -7.57 -5.72
N PHE A 91 -2.24 -7.70 -4.55
CA PHE A 91 -1.35 -6.67 -4.04
C PHE A 91 -0.09 -6.49 -4.88
N LEU A 92 0.47 -7.56 -5.44
CA LEU A 92 1.60 -7.46 -6.37
C LEU A 92 1.21 -6.67 -7.63
N ALA A 93 0.02 -6.92 -8.17
CA ALA A 93 -0.52 -6.13 -9.29
C ALA A 93 -0.72 -4.66 -8.89
N ALA A 94 -1.18 -4.40 -7.66
CA ALA A 94 -1.31 -3.05 -7.11
C ALA A 94 0.05 -2.32 -7.09
N GLN A 95 1.09 -2.97 -6.56
CA GLN A 95 2.44 -2.43 -6.49
C GLN A 95 2.99 -2.13 -7.88
N ALA A 96 2.78 -3.01 -8.86
CA ALA A 96 3.18 -2.76 -10.24
C ALA A 96 2.50 -1.51 -10.81
N ALA A 97 1.19 -1.35 -10.59
CA ALA A 97 0.46 -0.15 -11.02
C ALA A 97 1.00 1.11 -10.32
N TYR A 98 1.24 1.07 -9.02
CA TYR A 98 1.84 2.20 -8.29
C TYR A 98 3.25 2.54 -8.77
N ILE A 99 4.10 1.55 -9.06
CA ILE A 99 5.42 1.77 -9.64
C ILE A 99 5.29 2.50 -10.98
N LEU A 100 4.35 2.10 -11.84
CA LEU A 100 4.10 2.78 -13.12
C LEU A 100 3.54 4.19 -12.95
N ALA A 101 2.81 4.47 -11.87
CA ALA A 101 2.38 5.82 -11.51
C ALA A 101 3.55 6.68 -10.98
N PHE A 102 4.41 6.10 -10.14
CA PHE A 102 5.44 6.85 -9.43
C PHE A 102 6.75 6.99 -10.20
N ARG A 103 7.02 6.10 -11.16
CA ARG A 103 8.20 6.20 -12.02
C ARG A 103 8.27 7.57 -12.68
N GLN A 104 9.46 8.13 -12.68
CA GLN A 104 9.73 9.40 -13.33
C GLN A 104 9.96 9.16 -14.82
N GLY A 105 9.72 10.21 -15.61
CA GLY A 105 9.93 10.14 -17.06
C GLY A 105 11.40 9.93 -17.42
N PRO A 106 11.69 9.60 -18.70
CA PRO A 106 13.06 9.46 -19.20
C PRO A 106 13.92 10.67 -18.82
N GLY A 107 15.15 10.44 -18.35
CA GLY A 107 16.11 11.49 -17.98
C GLY A 107 15.99 12.06 -16.56
N HIS A 108 14.94 11.71 -15.81
CA HIS A 108 14.74 12.15 -14.42
C HIS A 108 14.78 10.95 -13.46
N GLY A 109 15.82 10.11 -13.56
CA GLY A 109 15.95 8.96 -12.67
C GLY A 109 16.07 9.41 -11.21
N ALA A 110 15.24 8.87 -10.32
CA ALA A 110 15.46 9.03 -8.89
C ALA A 110 16.87 8.50 -8.56
N PRO A 111 17.69 9.24 -7.79
CA PRO A 111 19.04 8.79 -7.46
C PRO A 111 18.97 7.40 -6.81
N LEU A 112 19.78 6.46 -7.30
CA LEU A 112 19.80 5.06 -6.84
C LEU A 112 19.91 4.94 -5.31
N GLY A 113 20.57 5.90 -4.65
CA GLY A 113 20.67 5.98 -3.20
C GLY A 113 19.31 6.05 -2.46
N ILE A 114 18.25 6.56 -3.09
CA ILE A 114 16.90 6.59 -2.49
C ILE A 114 16.34 5.18 -2.27
N PHE A 115 16.74 4.20 -3.08
CA PHE A 115 16.26 2.83 -2.96
C PHE A 115 16.97 2.06 -1.84
N LEU A 116 18.16 2.51 -1.43
CA LEU A 116 18.99 1.82 -0.43
C LEU A 116 18.26 1.56 0.91
N PRO A 117 17.62 2.55 1.58
CA PRO A 117 16.91 2.28 2.83
C PRO A 117 15.78 1.26 2.67
N PHE A 118 15.04 1.30 1.55
CA PHE A 118 13.95 0.36 1.27
C PHE A 118 14.47 -1.04 0.95
N ALA A 119 15.58 -1.15 0.23
CA ALA A 119 16.23 -2.42 -0.06
C ALA A 119 16.77 -3.08 1.24
N LEU A 120 17.40 -2.30 2.11
CA LEU A 120 17.85 -2.77 3.43
C LEU A 120 16.67 -3.22 4.28
N TYR A 121 15.60 -2.43 4.34
CA TYR A 121 14.37 -2.79 5.04
C TYR A 121 13.79 -4.11 4.50
N GLY A 122 13.66 -4.24 3.18
CA GLY A 122 13.14 -5.45 2.53
C GLY A 122 14.00 -6.67 2.82
N LEU A 123 15.33 -6.53 2.79
CA LEU A 123 16.25 -7.61 3.13
C LEU A 123 16.09 -8.06 4.59
N LEU A 124 15.98 -7.11 5.52
CA LEU A 124 15.75 -7.41 6.95
C LEU A 124 14.42 -8.12 7.15
N MET A 125 13.34 -7.63 6.54
CA MET A 125 12.01 -8.27 6.59
C MET A 125 12.04 -9.67 6.00
N PHE A 126 12.66 -9.85 4.83
CA PHE A 126 12.76 -11.17 4.21
C PHE A 126 13.57 -12.13 5.09
N ARG A 127 14.69 -11.70 5.66
CA ARG A 127 15.48 -12.55 6.58
C ARG A 127 14.69 -12.97 7.82
N LEU A 128 13.86 -12.08 8.36
CA LEU A 128 13.00 -12.38 9.51
C LEU A 128 11.95 -13.45 9.17
N LEU A 129 11.39 -13.40 7.96
CA LEU A 129 10.32 -14.30 7.53
C LEU A 129 10.85 -15.61 6.94
N ALA A 130 12.01 -15.58 6.28
CA ALA A 130 12.58 -16.66 5.47
C ALA A 130 12.63 -18.05 6.12
N PRO A 131 12.92 -18.21 7.43
CA PRO A 131 12.93 -19.51 8.08
C PRO A 131 11.58 -20.24 8.02
N ASN A 132 10.47 -19.50 7.97
CA ASN A 132 9.12 -20.04 8.15
C ASN A 132 8.28 -20.07 6.86
N LEU A 133 8.85 -19.67 5.72
CA LEU A 133 8.09 -19.50 4.48
C LEU A 133 7.79 -20.81 3.73
N GLY A 134 8.61 -21.85 3.91
CA GLY A 134 8.49 -23.09 3.14
C GLY A 134 8.36 -22.83 1.63
N PRO A 135 7.32 -23.33 0.94
CA PRO A 135 7.11 -23.12 -0.50
C PRO A 135 6.76 -21.66 -0.87
N MET A 136 6.35 -20.82 0.09
CA MET A 136 5.99 -19.41 -0.13
C MET A 136 7.22 -18.49 -0.20
N LYS A 137 8.45 -19.03 -0.09
CA LYS A 137 9.67 -18.24 -0.01
C LYS A 137 9.91 -17.35 -1.23
N LEU A 138 9.76 -17.92 -2.43
CA LEU A 138 9.91 -17.16 -3.69
C LEU A 138 8.78 -16.13 -3.89
N PRO A 139 7.48 -16.48 -3.74
CA PRO A 139 6.39 -15.50 -3.81
C PRO A 139 6.56 -14.32 -2.86
N VAL A 140 6.94 -14.58 -1.60
CA VAL A 140 7.12 -13.52 -0.60
C VAL A 140 8.37 -12.68 -0.86
N PHE A 141 9.46 -13.27 -1.38
CA PHE A 141 10.62 -12.50 -1.81
C PHE A 141 10.26 -11.50 -2.91
N VAL A 142 9.58 -11.98 -3.96
CA VAL A 142 9.12 -11.14 -5.08
C VAL A 142 8.20 -10.03 -4.58
N TYR A 143 7.30 -10.37 -3.65
CA TYR A 143 6.41 -9.41 -3.02
C TYR A 143 7.15 -8.31 -2.27
N ILE A 144 8.09 -8.68 -1.38
CA ILE A 144 8.89 -7.74 -0.59
C ILE A 144 9.71 -6.84 -1.51
N ALA A 145 10.28 -7.38 -2.59
CA ALA A 145 11.00 -6.60 -3.58
C ALA A 145 10.09 -5.57 -4.27
N ALA A 146 8.88 -5.97 -4.68
CA ALA A 146 7.94 -5.08 -5.36
C ALA A 146 7.40 -3.97 -4.44
N ILE A 147 7.01 -4.28 -3.20
CA ILE A 147 6.49 -3.27 -2.25
C ILE A 147 7.57 -2.28 -1.81
N THR A 148 8.82 -2.72 -1.63
CA THR A 148 9.94 -1.82 -1.31
C THR A 148 10.38 -0.99 -2.51
N ALA A 149 10.35 -1.55 -3.72
CA ALA A 149 10.57 -0.80 -4.95
C ALA A 149 9.49 0.30 -5.12
N MET A 150 8.22 -0.04 -4.91
CA MET A 150 7.12 0.94 -4.92
C MET A 150 7.39 2.10 -3.96
N ALA A 151 7.78 1.81 -2.71
CA ALA A 151 8.12 2.84 -1.73
C ALA A 151 9.31 3.71 -2.18
N GLY A 152 10.33 3.09 -2.78
CA GLY A 152 11.47 3.79 -3.37
C GLY A 152 11.08 4.72 -4.53
N PHE A 153 10.21 4.28 -5.44
CA PHE A 153 9.70 5.13 -6.52
C PHE A 153 8.85 6.28 -5.99
N ALA A 154 8.02 6.04 -4.98
CA ALA A 154 7.23 7.08 -4.32
C ALA A 154 8.13 8.13 -3.65
N ALA A 155 9.17 7.68 -2.93
CA ALA A 155 10.18 8.55 -2.33
C ALA A 155 10.92 9.36 -3.39
N GLY A 156 11.37 8.72 -4.47
CA GLY A 156 12.02 9.37 -5.60
C GLY A 156 11.15 10.48 -6.19
N ARG A 157 9.87 10.19 -6.44
CA ARG A 157 8.89 11.16 -6.93
C ARG A 157 8.72 12.34 -5.97
N PHE A 158 8.69 12.10 -4.66
CA PHE A 158 8.62 13.15 -3.67
C PHE A 158 9.87 14.05 -3.71
N VAL A 159 11.06 13.46 -3.77
CA VAL A 159 12.33 14.22 -3.86
C VAL A 159 12.39 15.06 -5.14
N ALA A 160 11.92 14.53 -6.28
CA ALA A 160 12.02 15.24 -7.55
C ALA A 160 10.96 16.35 -7.72
N LEU A 161 9.73 16.13 -7.29
CA LEU A 161 8.63 17.08 -7.51
C LEU A 161 8.38 18.00 -6.32
N GLY A 162 8.70 17.56 -5.11
CA GLY A 162 8.39 18.27 -3.88
C GLY A 162 6.89 18.52 -3.64
N GLY A 163 6.58 19.20 -2.55
CA GLY A 163 5.23 19.66 -2.23
C GLY A 163 4.30 18.62 -1.61
N PRO A 164 3.06 19.03 -1.28
CA PRO A 164 2.17 18.25 -0.42
C PRO A 164 1.59 17.00 -1.09
N ARG A 165 1.34 17.01 -2.42
CA ARG A 165 0.71 15.87 -3.11
C ARG A 165 1.66 14.68 -3.25
N PRO A 166 2.91 14.84 -3.74
CA PRO A 166 3.87 13.74 -3.75
C PRO A 166 4.24 13.26 -2.34
N LEU A 167 4.26 14.17 -1.36
CA LEU A 167 4.45 13.79 0.06
C LEU A 167 3.34 12.87 0.55
N LEU A 168 2.06 13.18 0.27
CA LEU A 168 0.94 12.33 0.64
C LEU A 168 1.00 10.96 -0.06
N ALA A 169 1.39 10.92 -1.33
CA ALA A 169 1.57 9.66 -2.05
C ALA A 169 2.71 8.82 -1.45
N PHE A 170 3.83 9.45 -1.08
CA PHE A 170 4.93 8.79 -0.40
C PHE A 170 4.54 8.30 1.00
N ALA A 171 3.86 9.12 1.80
CA ALA A 171 3.34 8.72 3.10
C ALA A 171 2.38 7.53 2.98
N GLY A 172 1.48 7.55 1.99
CA GLY A 172 0.60 6.43 1.66
C GLY A 172 1.38 5.16 1.32
N ALA A 173 2.43 5.25 0.48
CA ALA A 173 3.28 4.11 0.14
C ALA A 173 4.02 3.52 1.36
N VAL A 174 4.50 4.36 2.27
CA VAL A 174 5.15 3.93 3.52
C VAL A 174 4.14 3.27 4.45
N LEU A 175 2.95 3.85 4.63
CA LEU A 175 1.88 3.25 5.44
C LEU A 175 1.45 1.89 4.88
N PHE A 176 1.38 1.77 3.55
CA PHE A 176 1.09 0.52 2.86
C PHE A 176 2.17 -0.54 3.14
N LEU A 177 3.45 -0.17 3.00
CA LEU A 177 4.59 -1.03 3.33
C LEU A 177 4.56 -1.51 4.79
N VAL A 178 4.28 -0.61 5.73
CA VAL A 178 4.19 -0.94 7.17
C VAL A 178 3.00 -1.88 7.44
N SER A 179 1.82 -1.58 6.89
CA SER A 179 0.62 -2.42 7.02
C SER A 179 0.89 -3.86 6.58
N ASP A 180 1.50 -4.03 5.40
CA ASP A 180 1.81 -5.36 4.87
C ASP A 180 2.91 -6.08 5.66
N SER A 181 3.84 -5.33 6.24
CA SER A 181 4.88 -5.89 7.10
C SER A 181 4.26 -6.46 8.39
N VAL A 182 3.28 -5.76 8.99
CA VAL A 182 2.54 -6.27 10.15
C VAL A 182 1.78 -7.54 9.79
N LEU A 183 1.07 -7.54 8.66
CA LEU A 183 0.34 -8.71 8.16
C LEU A 183 1.25 -9.91 7.90
N ALA A 184 2.38 -9.69 7.22
CA ALA A 184 3.36 -10.74 6.94
C ALA A 184 3.97 -11.31 8.23
N TYR A 185 4.28 -10.45 9.19
CA TYR A 185 4.79 -10.85 10.50
C TYR A 185 3.76 -11.69 11.27
N ASP A 186 2.51 -11.24 11.36
CA ASP A 186 1.47 -12.01 12.05
C ASP A 186 1.26 -13.40 11.42
N ARG A 187 1.29 -13.44 10.08
CA ARG A 187 1.06 -14.68 9.31
C ARG A 187 2.18 -15.70 9.40
N PHE A 188 3.44 -15.27 9.27
CA PHE A 188 4.59 -16.16 9.10
C PHE A 188 5.56 -16.18 10.29
N ALA A 189 5.57 -15.13 11.12
CA ALA A 189 6.43 -15.05 12.30
C ALA A 189 5.67 -15.35 13.60
N ARG A 190 4.47 -14.78 13.80
CA ARG A 190 3.70 -14.94 15.05
C ARG A 190 2.96 -16.28 15.14
N LYS A 191 2.40 -16.78 14.04
CA LYS A 191 1.61 -18.03 14.00
C LYS A 191 2.37 -19.32 14.40
N VAL A 192 3.67 -19.22 14.72
CA VAL A 192 4.52 -20.32 15.20
C VAL A 192 4.64 -20.33 16.75
N ARG A 193 4.19 -19.28 17.45
CA ARG A 193 4.24 -19.20 18.92
C ARG A 193 2.90 -19.49 19.63
N GLY A 194 1.91 -19.99 18.90
CA GLY A 194 0.60 -20.38 19.44
C GLY A 194 0.22 -21.80 19.06
#